data_AF-A0A9D1EFY7-F1
#
_entry.id   AF-A0A9D1EFY7-F1
#
_cell.length_a   1.000
_cell.length_b   1.000
_cell.length_c   1.000
_cell.angle_alpha   90.00
_cell.angle_beta   90.00
_cell.angle_gamma   90.00
#
_symmetry.space_group_name_H-M   'P 1'
#
loop_
_entity.id
_entity.type
_entity.pdbx_description
1 polymer ?
#
loop_
_entity_poly.entity_id
_entity_poly.type
_entity_poly.pdbx_seq_one_letter_code
_entity_poly.pdbx_strand_id
1 'polypeptide(L)'
;MEENFEYAIEADMYWFNSSTNDGITNKKNMLLDLSSSEVIGNRYISGILSGLFLNDTVVRKTYYEAGASYYYHKNEYWFEITGPKKAVEREVFANLFAIYAENDKMTVKFIEKWFPNMAKRFLKDISK
;
A
#
# COMPACT_ATOMS: atom_id res chain seq x y z
N MET A 1 -25.08 -2.44 2.44
CA MET A 1 -23.98 -2.26 3.40
C MET A 1 -23.08 -1.17 2.86
N GLU A 2 -22.76 -0.13 3.63
CA GLU A 2 -21.68 0.78 3.25
C GLU A 2 -20.35 0.00 3.30
N GLU A 3 -19.65 -0.14 2.18
CA GLU A 3 -18.36 -0.84 2.04
C GLU A 3 -17.26 -0.17 2.85
N ASN A 4 -17.16 -0.37 4.16
CA ASN A 4 -16.12 0.24 5.01
C ASN A 4 -14.70 0.09 4.43
N PHE A 5 -13.79 1.02 4.71
CA PHE A 5 -12.42 1.08 4.16
C PHE A 5 -11.63 -0.23 4.28
N GLU A 6 -11.90 -1.00 5.33
CA GLU A 6 -11.38 -2.37 5.54
C GLU A 6 -11.68 -3.32 4.37
N TYR A 7 -12.92 -3.32 3.84
CA TYR A 7 -13.28 -4.15 2.68
C TYR A 7 -12.55 -3.72 1.41
N ALA A 8 -12.23 -2.43 1.28
CA ALA A 8 -11.46 -1.94 0.14
C ALA A 8 -10.00 -2.43 0.20
N ILE A 9 -9.41 -2.46 1.40
CA ILE A 9 -8.08 -3.06 1.63
C ILE A 9 -8.12 -4.55 1.28
N GLU A 10 -9.10 -5.29 1.81
CA GLU A 10 -9.24 -6.73 1.56
C GLU A 10 -9.39 -7.04 0.06
N ALA A 11 -10.19 -6.25 -0.66
CA ALA A 11 -10.42 -6.42 -2.10
C ALA A 11 -9.13 -6.24 -2.92
N ASP A 12 -8.34 -5.20 -2.62
CA ASP A 12 -7.06 -5.00 -3.29
C ASP A 12 -6.04 -6.08 -2.89
N MET A 13 -6.00 -6.49 -1.62
CA MET A 13 -5.10 -7.56 -1.16
C MET A 13 -5.44 -8.93 -1.73
N TYR A 14 -6.72 -9.21 -2.01
CA TYR A 14 -7.14 -10.41 -2.71
C TYR A 14 -6.51 -10.50 -4.10
N TRP A 15 -6.34 -9.37 -4.79
CA TRP A 15 -5.70 -9.31 -6.12
C TRP A 15 -4.21 -9.66 -6.10
N PHE A 16 -3.57 -9.57 -4.92
CA PHE A 16 -2.17 -9.94 -4.68
C PHE A 16 -2.01 -11.29 -3.97
N ASN A 17 -3.04 -12.14 -3.98
CA ASN A 17 -3.01 -13.43 -3.29
C ASN A 17 -1.88 -14.35 -3.82
N SER A 18 -0.82 -14.50 -3.01
CA SER A 18 0.35 -15.32 -3.31
C SER A 18 0.08 -16.82 -3.45
N SER A 19 -1.12 -17.30 -3.13
CA SER A 19 -1.54 -18.69 -3.39
C SER A 19 -2.07 -18.91 -4.81
N THR A 20 -2.11 -17.88 -5.65
CA THR A 20 -2.60 -17.94 -7.03
C THR A 20 -1.55 -17.44 -8.01
N ASN A 21 -1.51 -18.01 -9.22
CA ASN A 21 -0.61 -17.56 -10.28
C ASN A 21 -0.85 -16.08 -10.65
N ASP A 22 -2.13 -15.68 -10.70
CA ASP A 22 -2.51 -14.30 -10.99
C ASP A 22 -2.02 -13.36 -9.89
N GLY A 23 -2.25 -13.68 -8.61
CA GLY A 23 -1.79 -12.84 -7.51
C GLY A 23 -0.26 -12.69 -7.43
N ILE A 24 0.48 -13.77 -7.69
CA ILE A 24 1.94 -13.73 -7.82
C ILE A 24 2.35 -12.80 -8.97
N THR A 25 1.70 -12.92 -10.13
CA THR A 25 1.98 -12.12 -11.32
C THR A 25 1.66 -10.64 -11.08
N ASN A 26 0.53 -10.34 -10.45
CA ASN A 26 0.12 -8.97 -10.12
C ASN A 26 1.11 -8.32 -9.16
N LYS A 27 1.51 -9.03 -8.09
CA LYS A 27 2.51 -8.51 -7.15
C LYS A 27 3.85 -8.25 -7.83
N LYS A 28 4.30 -9.17 -8.69
CA LYS A 28 5.53 -8.99 -9.47
C LYS A 28 5.45 -7.75 -10.38
N ASN A 29 4.33 -7.58 -11.09
CA ASN A 29 4.14 -6.44 -11.98
C ASN A 29 4.05 -5.12 -11.20
N MET A 30 3.41 -5.11 -10.04
CA MET A 30 3.37 -3.95 -9.14
C MET A 30 4.76 -3.55 -8.67
N LEU A 31 5.58 -4.52 -8.24
CA LEU A 31 6.96 -4.25 -7.81
C LEU A 31 7.85 -3.80 -8.95
N LEU A 32 7.67 -4.34 -10.16
CA LEU A 32 8.38 -3.87 -11.35
C LEU A 32 8.03 -2.41 -11.67
N ASP A 33 6.75 -2.08 -11.69
CA ASP A 33 6.25 -0.71 -11.92
C ASP A 33 6.76 0.27 -10.85
N LEU A 34 6.79 -0.18 -9.59
CA LEU A 34 7.35 0.60 -8.49
C LEU A 34 8.85 0.86 -8.73
N SER A 35 9.64 -0.18 -8.95
CA SER A 35 11.10 -0.09 -9.11
C SER A 35 11.57 0.68 -10.36
N SER A 36 10.69 0.85 -11.35
CA SER A 36 10.99 1.56 -12.59
C SER A 36 10.49 3.00 -12.62
N SER A 37 9.99 3.51 -11.49
CA SER A 37 9.44 4.87 -11.38
C SER A 37 9.97 5.62 -10.15
N GLU A 38 9.85 6.95 -10.15
CA GLU A 38 10.23 7.80 -9.02
C GLU A 38 9.36 7.56 -7.77
N VAL A 39 8.22 6.87 -7.94
CA VAL A 39 7.28 6.51 -6.88
C VAL A 39 7.94 5.69 -5.78
N ILE A 40 8.99 4.90 -6.09
CA ILE A 40 9.73 4.13 -5.09
C ILE A 40 10.41 5.00 -4.02
N GLY A 41 10.66 6.28 -4.31
CA GLY A 41 11.19 7.24 -3.34
C GLY A 41 10.13 7.79 -2.38
N ASN A 42 8.84 7.55 -2.63
CA ASN A 42 7.77 8.11 -1.83
C ASN A 42 7.56 7.31 -0.53
N ARG A 43 7.78 7.97 0.61
CA ARG A 43 7.68 7.36 1.95
C ARG A 43 6.30 6.79 2.28
N TYR A 44 5.24 7.38 1.73
CA TYR A 44 3.87 6.92 2.00
C TYR A 44 3.57 5.62 1.24
N ILE A 45 4.18 5.44 0.06
CA ILE A 45 4.10 4.17 -0.67
C ILE A 45 4.81 3.06 0.12
N SER A 46 6.01 3.30 0.64
CA SER A 46 6.66 2.30 1.49
C SER A 46 5.88 1.99 2.76
N GLY A 47 5.25 3.00 3.37
CA GLY A 47 4.36 2.83 4.53
C GLY A 47 3.16 1.94 4.23
N ILE A 48 2.45 2.21 3.12
CA ILE A 48 1.34 1.37 2.65
C ILE A 48 1.81 -0.06 2.42
N LEU A 49 2.88 -0.26 1.64
CA LEU A 49 3.37 -1.60 1.31
C LEU A 49 3.88 -2.35 2.55
N SER A 50 4.44 -1.65 3.53
CA SER A 50 4.86 -2.24 4.81
C SER A 50 3.68 -2.81 5.59
N GLY A 51 2.60 -2.04 5.73
CA GLY A 51 1.39 -2.49 6.42
C GLY A 51 0.68 -3.62 5.67
N LEU A 52 0.45 -3.43 4.37
CA LEU A 52 -0.29 -4.39 3.54
C LEU A 52 0.42 -5.74 3.39
N PHE A 53 1.74 -5.72 3.22
CA PHE A 53 2.52 -6.95 2.99
C PHE A 53 3.31 -7.40 4.22
N LEU A 54 3.07 -6.83 5.41
CA LEU A 54 3.72 -7.21 6.67
C LEU A 54 5.25 -7.32 6.56
N ASN A 55 5.86 -6.31 5.93
CA ASN A 55 7.31 -6.26 5.67
C ASN A 55 7.86 -7.46 4.88
N ASP A 56 7.06 -8.02 3.97
CA ASP A 56 7.45 -9.07 3.03
C ASP A 56 8.85 -8.84 2.45
N THR A 57 9.67 -9.88 2.47
CA THR A 57 11.09 -9.80 2.13
C THR A 57 11.32 -9.45 0.66
N VAL A 58 10.41 -9.81 -0.24
CA VAL A 58 10.50 -9.46 -1.66
C VAL A 58 10.26 -7.97 -1.84
N VAL A 59 9.25 -7.41 -1.15
CA VAL A 59 8.99 -5.96 -1.16
C VAL A 59 10.22 -5.20 -0.64
N ARG A 60 10.77 -5.60 0.50
CA ARG A 60 11.97 -4.97 1.07
C ARG A 60 13.17 -5.05 0.14
N LYS A 61 13.35 -6.21 -0.50
CA LYS A 61 14.43 -6.43 -1.46
C LYS A 61 14.29 -5.49 -2.67
N THR A 62 13.08 -5.26 -3.18
CA THR A 62 12.84 -4.30 -4.27
C THR A 62 13.33 -2.88 -3.93
N TYR A 63 13.06 -2.38 -2.72
CA TYR A 63 13.57 -1.08 -2.28
C TYR A 63 15.10 -1.07 -2.16
N TYR A 64 15.66 -2.12 -1.56
CA TYR A 64 17.11 -2.25 -1.41
C TYR A 64 17.84 -2.26 -2.76
N GLU A 65 17.36 -3.05 -3.72
CA GLU A 65 17.96 -3.16 -5.06
C GLU A 65 17.83 -1.86 -5.87
N ALA A 66 16.77 -1.08 -5.64
CA ALA A 66 16.60 0.24 -6.24
C ALA A 66 17.40 1.35 -5.54
N GLY A 67 18.09 1.07 -4.43
CA GLY A 67 18.78 2.09 -3.63
C GLY A 67 17.83 3.07 -2.93
N ALA A 68 16.57 2.68 -2.73
CA ALA A 68 15.53 3.51 -2.13
C ALA A 68 15.33 3.21 -0.64
N SER A 69 14.95 4.23 0.13
CA SER A 69 14.63 4.06 1.55
C SER A 69 13.28 3.38 1.73
N TYR A 70 13.25 2.29 2.50
CA TYR A 70 12.01 1.63 2.89
C TYR A 70 11.60 2.13 4.27
N TYR A 71 10.57 2.98 4.36
CA TYR A 71 10.00 3.44 5.63
C TYR A 71 8.94 2.44 6.09
N TYR A 72 9.11 1.90 7.31
CA TYR A 72 8.28 0.82 7.83
C TYR A 72 8.15 0.86 9.35
N HIS A 73 7.14 0.17 9.87
CA HIS A 73 7.06 -0.22 11.28
C HIS A 73 7.42 -1.70 11.43
N LYS A 74 7.86 -2.11 12.63
CA LYS A 74 8.10 -3.53 12.92
C LYS A 74 6.81 -4.33 12.86
N ASN A 75 6.90 -5.65 12.65
CA ASN A 75 5.71 -6.51 12.54
C ASN A 75 4.82 -6.48 13.79
N GLU A 76 5.40 -6.29 14.98
CA GLU A 76 4.67 -6.14 16.24
C GLU A 76 3.75 -4.90 16.25
N TYR A 77 4.05 -3.88 15.44
CA TYR A 77 3.15 -2.74 15.26
C TYR A 77 1.92 -3.17 14.45
N TRP A 78 2.13 -3.87 13.34
CA TRP A 78 1.07 -4.35 12.46
C TRP A 78 0.17 -5.39 13.12
N PHE A 79 0.72 -6.22 14.01
CA PHE A 79 -0.03 -7.18 14.82
C PHE A 79 -0.68 -6.57 16.07
N GLU A 80 -0.74 -5.24 16.18
CA GLU A 80 -1.37 -4.52 17.30
C GLU A 80 -0.78 -4.84 18.69
N ILE A 81 0.43 -5.41 18.74
CA ILE A 81 1.15 -5.65 20.00
C ILE A 81 1.70 -4.34 20.54
N THR A 82 2.22 -3.50 19.64
CA THR A 82 2.73 -2.15 19.95
C THR A 82 2.01 -1.05 19.18
N GLY A 83 1.28 -1.40 18.12
CA GLY A 83 0.46 -0.48 17.33
C GLY A 83 -0.96 -0.33 17.87
N PRO A 84 -1.69 0.69 17.42
CA PRO A 84 -3.09 0.87 17.79
C PRO A 84 -3.98 -0.20 17.15
N LYS A 85 -5.19 -0.38 17.67
CA LYS A 85 -6.22 -1.18 17.01
C LYS A 85 -6.49 -0.68 15.59
N LYS A 86 -6.54 -1.58 14.62
CA LYS A 86 -6.61 -1.30 13.17
C LYS A 86 -5.38 -0.53 12.67
N ALA A 87 -4.18 -0.95 13.08
CA ALA A 87 -2.93 -0.28 12.75
C ALA A 87 -2.74 -0.13 11.24
N VAL A 88 -2.99 -1.20 10.48
CA VAL A 88 -2.82 -1.21 9.01
C VAL A 88 -3.79 -0.22 8.38
N GLU A 89 -5.08 -0.28 8.71
CA GLU A 89 -6.10 0.57 8.09
C GLU A 89 -5.89 2.06 8.40
N ARG A 90 -5.48 2.38 9.63
CA ARG A 90 -5.16 3.75 10.03
C ARG A 90 -3.95 4.29 9.28
N GLU A 91 -2.87 3.53 9.20
CA GLU A 91 -1.66 3.96 8.47
C GLU A 91 -1.92 4.07 6.97
N VAL A 92 -2.62 3.11 6.37
CA VAL A 92 -2.96 3.16 4.95
C VAL A 92 -3.83 4.40 4.68
N PHE A 93 -4.84 4.68 5.50
CA PHE A 93 -5.68 5.87 5.34
C PHE A 93 -4.85 7.16 5.46
N ALA A 94 -3.97 7.26 6.46
CA ALA A 94 -3.12 8.43 6.67
C ALA A 94 -2.13 8.64 5.51
N ASN A 95 -1.52 7.56 5.00
CA ASN A 95 -0.61 7.61 3.87
C ASN A 95 -1.35 7.99 2.57
N LEU A 96 -2.55 7.47 2.32
CA LEU A 96 -3.39 7.92 1.20
C LEU A 96 -3.73 9.40 1.32
N PHE A 97 -4.10 9.87 2.52
CA PHE A 97 -4.37 11.27 2.75
C PHE A 97 -3.17 12.15 2.39
N ALA A 98 -1.97 11.77 2.81
CA ALA A 98 -0.76 12.50 2.46
C ALA A 98 -0.48 12.49 0.95
N ILE A 99 -0.61 11.34 0.28
CA ILE A 99 -0.44 11.20 -1.18
C ILE A 99 -1.39 12.12 -1.94
N TYR A 100 -2.69 12.09 -1.59
CA TYR A 100 -3.69 12.91 -2.27
C TYR A 100 -3.59 14.40 -1.93
N ALA A 101 -3.09 14.75 -0.73
CA ALA A 101 -2.83 16.14 -0.34
C ALA A 101 -1.61 16.72 -1.07
N GLU A 102 -0.53 15.95 -1.22
CA GLU A 102 0.65 16.35 -2.00
C GLU A 102 0.37 16.41 -3.50
N ASN A 103 -0.61 15.61 -3.96
CA ASN A 103 -1.10 15.58 -5.35
C ASN A 103 0.03 15.32 -6.38
N ASP A 104 1.02 14.51 -5.99
CA ASP A 104 2.01 14.00 -6.92
C ASP A 104 1.35 13.04 -7.91
N LYS A 105 1.30 13.44 -9.18
CA LYS A 105 0.53 12.72 -10.21
C LYS A 105 1.03 11.31 -10.46
N MET A 106 2.32 11.03 -10.29
CA MET A 106 2.87 9.69 -10.50
C MET A 106 2.46 8.76 -9.36
N THR A 107 2.58 9.23 -8.12
CA THR A 107 2.20 8.50 -6.91
C THR A 107 0.69 8.23 -6.89
N VAL A 108 -0.14 9.22 -7.23
CA VAL A 108 -1.60 9.05 -7.32
C VAL A 108 -1.96 7.99 -8.36
N LYS A 109 -1.37 8.07 -9.57
CA LYS A 109 -1.62 7.07 -10.62
C LYS A 109 -1.18 5.66 -10.22
N PHE A 110 -0.07 5.55 -9.49
CA PHE A 110 0.39 4.26 -8.99
C PHE A 110 -0.62 3.64 -8.01
N ILE A 111 -1.13 4.44 -7.07
CA ILE A 111 -2.18 4.01 -6.12
C ILE A 111 -3.45 3.63 -6.86
N GLU A 112 -3.95 4.45 -7.77
CA GLU A 112 -5.19 4.17 -8.52
C GLU A 112 -5.08 2.94 -9.41
N LYS A 113 -3.88 2.62 -9.90
CA LYS A 113 -3.62 1.43 -10.73
C LYS A 113 -3.55 0.16 -9.91
N TRP A 114 -2.78 0.15 -8.82
CA TRP A 114 -2.47 -1.06 -8.07
C TRP A 114 -3.38 -1.31 -6.88
N PHE A 115 -4.01 -0.24 -6.38
CA PHE A 115 -4.90 -0.27 -5.23
C PHE A 115 -6.20 0.50 -5.50
N PRO A 116 -6.94 0.15 -6.57
CA PRO A 116 -8.09 0.92 -7.04
C PRO A 116 -9.24 0.95 -6.03
N ASN A 117 -9.45 -0.12 -5.25
CA ASN A 117 -10.55 -0.16 -4.30
C ASN A 117 -10.28 0.78 -3.13
N MET A 118 -9.06 0.73 -2.58
CA MET A 118 -8.63 1.65 -1.52
C MET A 118 -8.70 3.11 -1.99
N ALA A 119 -8.17 3.41 -3.18
CA ALA A 119 -8.19 4.75 -3.77
C ALA A 119 -9.62 5.30 -3.88
N LYS A 120 -10.51 4.51 -4.51
CA LYS A 120 -11.92 4.88 -4.72
C LYS A 120 -12.66 5.09 -3.40
N ARG A 121 -12.47 4.20 -2.42
CA ARG A 121 -13.15 4.30 -1.14
C ARG A 121 -12.61 5.47 -0.31
N PHE A 122 -11.30 5.69 -0.28
CA PHE A 122 -10.68 6.83 0.38
C PHE A 122 -11.24 8.16 -0.14
N LEU A 123 -11.27 8.36 -1.47
CA LEU A 123 -11.79 9.58 -2.09
C LEU A 123 -13.28 9.81 -1.76
N LYS A 124 -14.06 8.74 -1.66
CA LYS A 124 -15.47 8.82 -1.23
C LYS A 124 -15.61 9.23 0.25
N ASP A 125 -14.68 8.83 1.10
CA ASP A 125 -14.73 9.14 2.54
C ASP A 125 -14.30 10.58 2.83
N ILE A 126 -13.36 11.15 2.06
CA ILE A 126 -12.89 12.54 2.26
C ILE A 126 -13.70 13.60 1.49
N SER A 127 -14.63 13.19 0.62
CA SER A 127 -15.50 14.12 -0.15
C SER A 127 -16.85 14.39 0.51
N LYS A 128 -17.10 13.80 1.68
CA LYS A 128 -18.27 14.05 2.53
C LYS A 128 -18.03 15.23 3.46
#